data_AF-A0A522M4S0-F1
#
_entry.id   AF-A0A522M4S0-F1
#
_cell.length_a   1.000
_cell.length_b   1.000
_cell.length_c   1.000
_cell.angle_alpha   90.00
_cell.angle_beta   90.00
_cell.angle_gamma   90.00
#
_symmetry.space_group_name_H-M   'P 1'
#
loop_
_entity.id
_entity.type
_entity.pdbx_description
1 polymer ?
#
loop_
_entity_poly.entity_id
_entity_poly.type
_entity_poly.pdbx_seq_one_letter_code
_entity_poly.pdbx_strand_id
1 'polypeptide(L)'
;MSVAWNKGYDPDALAKHIESQIVSRSGGELKFRGFGFHDDISVLQSCLVFSETLPEVAKREVITAALFAAAKRSALTARSILAEVSRQEREYFKKSKQKFILITSISDIPNGSFLRRRVGDAIVTFQKLTRLQLSQHEQIRKDSRSLFDSELPRHYLPIRAEVSVRSKHEAWYAGLDAIDLLRGIWNLHLNMRTYTRWSSGKRKPINEIQLGPVHSLHIYSGRLATQGFWYEPNYRGPANTLSQNRQDGKVAKFERQALNRLRSISYHQLLKDAIRRYVRALDQHDYNATIIQLWSVLESLTVTVTDSYKVTIRRAAMIHDDSNFHRQVLTHLKDYRNNTIHAGAATEENEVLVFQSKRYVESMILFHLNLGPSFESLDECAEFLDLPADIAKLRRRQGLLNRAIKFRS
;
A
#
# COMPACT_ATOMS: atom_id res chain seq x y z
N MET A 1 14.80 -15.33 17.16
CA MET A 1 14.17 -15.31 15.83
C MET A 1 15.11 -16.01 14.86
N SER A 2 14.59 -16.97 14.09
CA SER A 2 15.35 -17.76 13.12
C SER A 2 14.60 -17.77 11.80
N VAL A 3 15.27 -17.32 10.74
CA VAL A 3 14.77 -17.44 9.37
C VAL A 3 14.76 -18.92 9.00
N ALA A 4 13.76 -19.34 8.22
CA ALA A 4 13.62 -20.71 7.74
C ALA A 4 13.47 -20.74 6.21
N TRP A 5 13.75 -21.89 5.59
CA TRP A 5 13.40 -22.12 4.19
C TRP A 5 11.91 -22.40 4.04
N ASN A 6 11.32 -21.87 2.98
CA ASN A 6 9.92 -22.10 2.61
C ASN A 6 9.76 -23.52 2.01
N LYS A 7 8.70 -24.22 2.41
CA LYS A 7 8.39 -25.60 1.97
C LYS A 7 7.87 -25.56 0.53
N GLY A 8 8.77 -25.73 -0.43
CA GLY A 8 8.43 -25.67 -1.86
C GLY A 8 9.61 -25.35 -2.78
N TYR A 9 10.75 -25.01 -2.21
CA TYR A 9 11.98 -24.72 -2.94
C TYR A 9 13.07 -25.74 -2.61
N ASP A 10 14.04 -25.91 -3.52
CA ASP A 10 15.27 -26.66 -3.30
C ASP A 10 16.40 -25.69 -2.90
N PRO A 11 16.75 -25.59 -1.60
CA PRO A 11 17.75 -24.64 -1.13
C PRO A 11 19.16 -24.95 -1.62
N ASP A 12 19.47 -26.23 -1.85
CA ASP A 12 20.81 -26.66 -2.24
C ASP A 12 21.07 -26.39 -3.72
N ALA A 13 20.06 -26.59 -4.58
CA ALA A 13 20.13 -26.18 -5.98
C ALA A 13 20.33 -24.66 -6.11
N LEU A 14 19.57 -23.87 -5.33
CA LEU A 14 19.69 -22.42 -5.35
C LEU A 14 21.06 -21.96 -4.83
N ALA A 15 21.54 -22.50 -3.72
CA ALA A 15 22.85 -22.15 -3.17
C ALA A 15 23.98 -22.45 -4.16
N LYS A 16 23.94 -23.60 -4.83
CA LYS A 16 24.90 -23.96 -5.90
C LYS A 16 24.85 -22.99 -7.07
N HIS A 17 23.64 -22.57 -7.48
CA HIS A 17 23.48 -21.60 -8.56
C HIS A 17 24.12 -20.25 -8.19
N ILE A 18 23.82 -19.73 -7.00
CA ILE A 18 24.36 -18.43 -6.54
C ILE A 18 25.88 -18.48 -6.37
N GLU A 19 26.42 -19.59 -5.85
CA GLU A 19 27.86 -19.80 -5.76
C GLU A 19 28.52 -19.73 -7.15
N SER A 20 27.86 -20.27 -8.19
CA SER A 20 28.38 -20.23 -9.56
C SER A 20 28.39 -18.80 -10.17
N GLN A 21 27.67 -17.85 -9.58
CA GLN A 21 27.68 -16.43 -9.99
C GLN A 21 28.85 -15.63 -9.40
N ILE A 22 29.68 -16.21 -8.53
CA ILE A 22 30.85 -15.52 -7.96
C ILE A 22 31.95 -15.44 -9.02
N VAL A 23 32.33 -14.22 -9.41
CA VAL A 23 33.33 -13.94 -10.46
C VAL A 23 34.75 -13.91 -9.90
N SER A 24 34.94 -13.35 -8.70
CA SER A 24 36.26 -13.30 -8.06
C SER A 24 36.14 -13.35 -6.54
N ARG A 25 37.08 -14.07 -5.90
CA ARG A 25 37.34 -14.06 -4.45
C ARG A 25 38.71 -13.46 -4.09
N SER A 26 39.52 -13.09 -5.09
CA SER A 26 40.91 -12.64 -4.92
C SER A 26 41.03 -11.16 -4.55
N GLY A 27 41.93 -10.84 -3.60
CA GLY A 27 42.29 -9.45 -3.27
C GLY A 27 41.33 -8.71 -2.33
N GLY A 28 40.42 -9.42 -1.65
CA GLY A 28 39.46 -8.81 -0.71
C GLY A 28 38.19 -8.23 -1.35
N GLU A 29 38.14 -8.14 -2.69
CA GLU A 29 36.96 -7.77 -3.44
C GLU A 29 36.16 -9.01 -3.90
N LEU A 30 34.99 -9.20 -3.29
CA LEU A 30 34.01 -10.19 -3.73
C LEU A 30 33.12 -9.57 -4.81
N LYS A 31 33.09 -10.19 -5.99
CA LYS A 31 32.26 -9.74 -7.13
C LYS A 31 31.31 -10.85 -7.57
N PHE A 32 30.03 -10.52 -7.70
CA PHE A 32 29.02 -11.38 -8.31
C PHE A 32 28.76 -10.94 -9.76
N ARG A 33 28.26 -11.86 -10.59
CA ARG A 33 27.80 -11.56 -11.94
C ARG A 33 26.56 -10.67 -11.86
N GLY A 34 26.68 -9.42 -12.34
CA GLY A 34 25.77 -8.32 -12.03
C GLY A 34 24.26 -8.62 -12.17
N PHE A 35 23.79 -8.95 -13.38
CA PHE A 35 22.36 -9.18 -13.61
C PHE A 35 21.82 -10.44 -12.91
N GLY A 36 22.53 -11.57 -13.02
CA GLY A 36 22.10 -12.83 -12.40
C GLY A 36 21.96 -12.76 -10.88
N PHE A 37 22.83 -11.99 -10.22
CA PHE A 37 22.76 -11.81 -8.77
C PHE A 37 21.49 -11.09 -8.27
N HIS A 38 20.93 -10.18 -9.06
CA HIS A 38 19.69 -9.49 -8.69
C HIS A 38 18.47 -10.41 -8.78
N ASP A 39 18.46 -11.31 -9.77
CA ASP A 39 17.43 -12.34 -9.93
C ASP A 39 17.51 -13.35 -8.78
N ASP A 40 18.72 -13.77 -8.40
CA ASP A 40 18.96 -14.67 -7.27
C ASP A 40 18.43 -14.12 -5.95
N ILE A 41 18.64 -12.82 -5.68
CA ILE A 41 18.09 -12.17 -4.49
C ILE A 41 16.56 -12.22 -4.48
N SER A 42 15.93 -11.99 -5.64
CA SER A 42 14.47 -12.04 -5.78
C SER A 42 13.91 -13.44 -5.50
N VAL A 43 14.57 -14.47 -6.03
CA VAL A 43 14.23 -15.88 -5.76
C VAL A 43 14.39 -16.19 -4.27
N LEU A 44 15.54 -15.84 -3.67
CA LEU A 44 15.79 -16.05 -2.24
C LEU A 44 14.76 -15.39 -1.33
N GLN A 45 14.27 -14.21 -1.68
CA GLN A 45 13.24 -13.53 -0.90
C GLN A 45 11.93 -14.33 -0.83
N SER A 46 11.61 -15.11 -1.87
CA SER A 46 10.46 -16.03 -1.89
C SER A 46 10.75 -17.37 -1.20
N CYS A 47 12.02 -17.82 -1.27
CA CYS A 47 12.47 -19.07 -0.64
C CYS A 47 12.64 -18.97 0.87
N LEU A 48 12.70 -17.77 1.46
CA LEU A 48 12.99 -17.56 2.87
C LEU A 48 11.76 -17.04 3.61
N VAL A 49 11.47 -17.67 4.75
CA VAL A 49 10.45 -17.24 5.72
C VAL A 49 11.13 -16.44 6.81
N PHE A 50 10.92 -15.12 6.78
CA PHE A 50 11.42 -14.17 7.78
C PHE A 50 10.45 -14.03 8.95
N SER A 51 10.90 -13.41 10.05
CA SER A 51 9.98 -12.93 11.08
C SER A 51 8.98 -11.92 10.49
N GLU A 52 7.71 -11.97 10.93
CA GLU A 52 6.67 -11.02 10.49
C GLU A 52 7.04 -9.56 10.77
N THR A 53 7.95 -9.32 11.71
CA THR A 53 8.41 -7.99 12.11
C THR A 53 9.43 -7.35 11.18
N LEU A 54 10.01 -8.09 10.22
CA LEU A 54 11.01 -7.54 9.30
C LEU A 54 10.34 -6.89 8.08
N PRO A 55 10.49 -5.56 7.86
CA PRO A 55 9.88 -4.90 6.72
C PRO A 55 10.38 -5.49 5.40
N GLU A 56 9.50 -5.59 4.40
CA GLU A 56 9.82 -6.15 3.07
C GLU A 56 11.06 -5.50 2.44
N VAL A 57 11.14 -4.18 2.57
CA VAL A 57 12.26 -3.36 2.09
C VAL A 57 13.59 -3.73 2.76
N ALA A 58 13.55 -4.14 4.03
CA ALA A 58 14.72 -4.56 4.78
C ALA A 58 15.14 -6.00 4.42
N LYS A 59 14.23 -6.86 3.97
CA LYS A 59 14.56 -8.24 3.56
C LYS A 59 15.62 -8.25 2.47
N ARG A 60 15.48 -7.42 1.44
CA ARG A 60 16.47 -7.32 0.35
C ARG A 60 17.85 -6.90 0.86
N GLU A 61 17.91 -5.90 1.74
CA GLU A 61 19.18 -5.45 2.35
C GLU A 61 19.82 -6.57 3.19
N VAL A 62 19.02 -7.25 4.01
CA VAL A 62 19.44 -8.37 4.85
C VAL A 62 19.98 -9.52 4.02
N ILE A 63 19.26 -9.94 2.96
CA ILE A 63 19.68 -11.01 2.05
C ILE A 63 20.98 -10.62 1.35
N THR A 64 21.04 -9.42 0.77
CA THR A 64 22.23 -8.95 0.05
C THR A 64 23.43 -8.95 0.99
N ALA A 65 23.33 -8.32 2.17
CA ALA A 65 24.41 -8.30 3.15
C ALA A 65 24.81 -9.70 3.61
N ALA A 66 23.84 -10.62 3.72
CA ALA A 66 24.11 -11.99 4.12
C ALA A 66 24.89 -12.77 3.05
N LEU A 67 24.51 -12.64 1.78
CA LEU A 67 25.22 -13.32 0.68
C LEU A 67 26.68 -12.87 0.59
N PHE A 68 26.93 -11.56 0.64
CA PHE A 68 28.29 -11.03 0.66
C PHE A 68 29.09 -11.49 1.88
N ALA A 69 28.47 -11.53 3.06
CA ALA A 69 29.15 -11.98 4.28
C ALA A 69 29.44 -13.48 4.29
N ALA A 70 28.51 -14.31 3.79
CA ALA A 70 28.67 -15.75 3.69
C ALA A 70 29.75 -16.13 2.67
N ALA A 71 29.69 -15.53 1.47
CA ALA A 71 30.66 -15.79 0.40
C ALA A 71 32.08 -15.34 0.75
N LYS A 72 32.26 -14.31 1.59
CA LYS A 72 33.57 -13.91 2.12
C LYS A 72 34.20 -14.94 3.07
N ARG A 73 33.40 -15.76 3.75
CA ARG A 73 33.87 -16.73 4.75
C ARG A 73 34.10 -18.12 4.18
N SER A 74 33.20 -18.58 3.31
CA SER A 74 33.24 -19.94 2.77
C SER A 74 32.50 -20.04 1.43
N ALA A 75 32.39 -21.25 0.89
CA ALA A 75 31.40 -21.55 -0.15
C ALA A 75 29.98 -21.25 0.35
N LEU A 76 29.12 -20.77 -0.54
CA LEU A 76 27.69 -20.62 -0.29
C LEU A 76 27.04 -21.99 -0.32
N THR A 77 26.37 -22.32 0.77
CA THR A 77 25.56 -23.53 0.95
C THR A 77 24.22 -23.11 1.52
N ALA A 78 23.19 -23.93 1.39
CA ALA A 78 21.87 -23.62 1.99
C ALA A 78 22.00 -23.29 3.48
N ARG A 79 22.85 -24.04 4.20
CA ARG A 79 23.14 -23.82 5.62
C ARG A 79 23.87 -22.50 5.87
N SER A 80 24.90 -22.16 5.09
CA SER A 80 25.67 -20.92 5.31
C SER A 80 24.85 -19.68 5.00
N ILE A 81 24.04 -19.72 3.93
CA ILE A 81 23.10 -18.64 3.59
C ILE A 81 22.09 -18.45 4.72
N LEU A 82 21.40 -19.50 5.15
CA LEU A 82 20.37 -19.39 6.20
C LEU A 82 20.92 -18.86 7.53
N ALA A 83 22.09 -19.37 7.93
CA ALA A 83 22.76 -18.94 9.15
C ALA A 83 23.14 -17.45 9.11
N GLU A 84 23.66 -16.99 7.98
CA GLU A 84 24.09 -15.61 7.80
C GLU A 84 22.92 -14.65 7.60
N VAL A 85 21.85 -15.04 6.90
CA VAL A 85 20.59 -14.29 6.83
C VAL A 85 19.99 -14.12 8.22
N SER A 86 19.92 -15.20 9.01
CA SER A 86 19.44 -15.13 10.39
C SER A 86 20.32 -14.22 11.26
N ARG A 87 21.63 -14.18 11.01
CA ARG A 87 22.55 -13.27 11.71
C ARG A 87 22.26 -11.82 11.33
N GLN A 88 22.13 -11.52 10.05
CA GLN A 88 21.86 -10.18 9.54
C GLN A 88 20.48 -9.65 9.97
N GLU A 89 19.46 -10.52 10.05
CA GLU A 89 18.16 -10.18 10.63
C GLU A 89 18.31 -9.74 12.09
N ARG A 90 19.04 -10.51 12.91
CA ARG A 90 19.32 -10.14 14.31
C ARG A 90 20.07 -8.82 14.43
N GLU A 91 21.10 -8.61 13.59
CA GLU A 91 21.84 -7.35 13.56
C GLU A 91 20.96 -6.17 13.13
N TYR A 92 20.03 -6.38 12.19
CA TYR A 92 19.04 -5.38 11.83
C TYR A 92 18.19 -5.01 13.06
N PHE A 93 17.65 -5.97 13.80
CA PHE A 93 16.83 -5.67 14.99
C PHE A 93 17.60 -5.01 16.14
N LYS A 94 18.91 -5.25 16.26
CA LYS A 94 19.80 -4.56 17.21
C LYS A 94 20.03 -3.10 16.86
N LYS A 95 19.88 -2.68 15.59
CA LYS A 95 20.01 -1.26 15.21
C LYS A 95 18.99 -0.43 15.99
N SER A 96 19.46 0.65 16.60
CA SER A 96 18.58 1.63 17.21
C SER A 96 17.74 2.32 16.13
N LYS A 97 16.48 2.61 16.47
CA LYS A 97 15.63 3.44 15.61
C LYS A 97 16.22 4.85 15.57
N GLN A 98 16.35 5.40 14.37
CA GLN A 98 16.78 6.77 14.11
C GLN A 98 15.61 7.59 13.57
N LYS A 99 15.62 8.89 13.88
CA LYS A 99 14.61 9.83 13.38
C LYS A 99 14.96 10.32 11.99
N PHE A 100 14.03 10.13 11.06
CA PHE A 100 14.08 10.65 9.71
C PHE A 100 12.89 11.54 9.42
N ILE A 101 13.05 12.42 8.44
CA ILE A 101 12.02 13.34 7.96
C ILE A 101 11.91 13.13 6.45
N LEU A 102 10.81 12.54 6.01
CA LEU A 102 10.43 12.53 4.61
C LEU A 102 9.82 13.87 4.24
N ILE A 103 10.28 14.51 3.18
CA ILE A 103 9.73 15.75 2.64
C ILE A 103 9.20 15.50 1.24
N THR A 104 7.99 15.98 0.99
CA THR A 104 7.34 15.99 -0.32
C THR A 104 6.34 17.15 -0.35
N SER A 105 5.42 17.16 -1.32
CA SER A 105 4.38 18.18 -1.42
C SER A 105 3.02 17.53 -1.69
N ILE A 106 1.93 18.25 -1.47
CA ILE A 106 0.56 17.78 -1.72
C ILE A 106 -0.23 18.85 -2.47
N SER A 107 -1.13 18.44 -3.35
CA SER A 107 -1.90 19.38 -4.19
C SER A 107 -2.78 20.31 -3.39
N ASP A 108 -3.35 19.79 -2.30
CA ASP A 108 -4.28 20.53 -1.46
C ASP A 108 -4.37 19.92 -0.05
N ILE A 109 -4.92 20.69 0.89
CA ILE A 109 -5.30 20.21 2.21
C ILE A 109 -6.73 20.62 2.54
N PRO A 110 -7.55 19.74 3.14
CA PRO A 110 -8.92 20.12 3.47
C PRO A 110 -8.95 21.21 4.56
N ASN A 111 -9.82 22.21 4.40
CA ASN A 111 -10.04 23.25 5.40
C ASN A 111 -10.36 22.65 6.79
N GLY A 112 -9.72 23.16 7.84
CA GLY A 112 -9.86 22.66 9.21
C GLY A 112 -9.09 21.36 9.49
N SER A 113 -8.36 20.80 8.51
CA SER A 113 -7.35 19.79 8.78
C SER A 113 -6.25 20.40 9.62
N PHE A 114 -5.77 19.67 10.64
CA PHE A 114 -4.80 20.28 11.52
C PHE A 114 -3.44 20.23 10.84
N LEU A 115 -2.64 21.26 11.10
CA LEU A 115 -1.28 21.37 10.59
C LEU A 115 -0.37 20.21 11.01
N ARG A 116 -0.78 19.40 12.01
CA ARG A 116 -0.01 18.26 12.52
C ARG A 116 -0.91 17.07 12.85
N ARG A 117 -0.48 15.88 12.44
CA ARG A 117 -1.21 14.62 12.58
C ARG A 117 -0.30 13.48 13.00
N ARG A 118 -0.76 12.68 13.97
CA ARG A 118 -0.12 11.41 14.33
C ARG A 118 -0.81 10.27 13.61
N VAL A 119 -0.05 9.50 12.85
CA VAL A 119 -0.52 8.39 12.02
C VAL A 119 0.33 7.18 12.32
N GLY A 120 -0.14 6.33 13.26
CA GLY A 120 0.71 5.30 13.85
C GLY A 120 1.93 5.94 14.54
N ASP A 121 3.12 5.46 14.18
CA ASP A 121 4.40 5.99 14.69
C ASP A 121 4.90 7.23 13.95
N ALA A 122 4.24 7.63 12.86
CA ALA A 122 4.61 8.80 12.07
C ALA A 122 3.92 10.07 12.56
N ILE A 123 4.58 11.21 12.37
CA ILE A 123 4.01 12.55 12.57
C ILE A 123 4.05 13.28 11.23
N VAL A 124 2.88 13.48 10.63
CA VAL A 124 2.72 14.23 9.37
C VAL A 124 2.40 15.68 9.71
N THR A 125 3.15 16.62 9.12
CA THR A 125 2.99 18.06 9.36
C THR A 125 2.90 18.83 8.05
N PHE A 126 1.90 19.71 7.95
CA PHE A 126 1.55 20.56 6.82
C PHE A 126 1.97 22.00 7.13
N GLN A 127 3.27 22.25 7.22
CA GLN A 127 3.80 23.55 7.61
C GLN A 127 5.04 23.93 6.81
N LYS A 128 5.47 25.19 6.94
CA LYS A 128 6.71 25.68 6.33
C LYS A 128 7.89 24.82 6.77
N LEU A 129 8.67 24.38 5.80
CA LEU A 129 9.94 23.70 6.02
C LEU A 129 10.95 24.68 6.64
N THR A 130 11.96 24.15 7.34
CA THR A 130 13.11 24.99 7.72
C THR A 130 13.83 25.49 6.47
N ARG A 131 14.56 26.61 6.58
CA ARG A 131 15.30 27.17 5.43
C ARG A 131 16.23 26.14 4.77
N LEU A 132 16.92 25.34 5.59
CA LEU A 132 17.83 24.29 5.11
C LEU A 132 17.08 23.16 4.40
N GLN A 133 15.99 22.67 4.98
CA GLN A 133 15.16 21.64 4.37
C GLN A 133 14.57 22.10 3.04
N LEU A 134 14.05 23.34 3.00
CA LEU A 134 13.49 23.93 1.79
C LEU A 134 14.54 24.07 0.70
N SER A 135 15.72 24.63 0.99
CA SER A 135 16.76 24.82 -0.02
C SER A 135 17.27 23.50 -0.59
N GLN A 136 17.47 22.49 0.26
CA GLN A 136 17.90 21.16 -0.17
C GLN A 136 16.82 20.43 -0.96
N HIS A 137 15.56 20.51 -0.55
CA HIS A 137 14.44 19.90 -1.28
C HIS A 137 14.23 20.59 -2.64
N GLU A 138 14.31 21.92 -2.72
CA GLU A 138 14.22 22.65 -3.99
C GLU A 138 15.40 22.35 -4.91
N GLN A 139 16.60 22.13 -4.38
CA GLN A 139 17.73 21.68 -5.19
C GLN A 139 17.45 20.31 -5.82
N ILE A 140 16.96 19.34 -5.04
CA ILE A 140 16.52 18.02 -5.57
C ILE A 140 15.41 18.17 -6.60
N ARG A 141 14.43 19.06 -6.39
CA ARG A 141 13.38 19.34 -7.36
C ARG A 141 13.93 19.89 -8.68
N LYS A 142 14.96 20.74 -8.63
CA LYS A 142 15.65 21.24 -9.83
C LYS A 142 16.44 20.14 -10.52
N ASP A 143 17.22 19.37 -9.76
CA ASP A 143 18.08 18.30 -10.29
C ASP A 143 17.26 17.17 -10.92
N SER A 144 16.06 16.91 -10.40
CA SER A 144 15.13 15.90 -10.92
C SER A 144 14.30 16.37 -12.12
N ARG A 145 14.34 17.66 -12.51
CA ARG A 145 13.44 18.22 -13.52
C ARG A 145 13.50 17.49 -14.86
N SER A 146 14.68 17.02 -15.26
CA SER A 146 14.92 16.30 -16.52
C SER A 146 14.28 14.91 -16.57
N LEU A 147 13.84 14.36 -15.43
CA LEU A 147 13.18 13.06 -15.35
C LEU A 147 11.68 13.11 -15.67
N PHE A 148 11.12 14.31 -15.90
CA PHE A 148 9.68 14.49 -16.09
C PHE A 148 9.37 15.16 -17.43
N ASP A 149 8.46 14.55 -18.18
CA ASP A 149 7.93 15.13 -19.43
C ASP A 149 6.96 16.29 -19.19
N SER A 150 6.50 16.47 -17.94
CA SER A 150 5.50 17.47 -17.55
C SER A 150 6.07 18.50 -16.56
N GLU A 151 5.43 19.67 -16.46
CA GLU A 151 5.84 20.68 -15.48
C GLU A 151 5.65 20.20 -14.03
N LEU A 152 6.62 20.51 -13.18
CA LEU A 152 6.51 20.28 -11.75
C LEU A 152 5.50 21.24 -11.11
N PRO A 153 4.76 20.81 -10.07
CA PRO A 153 3.72 21.62 -9.48
C PRO A 153 4.31 22.81 -8.71
N ARG A 154 3.85 24.04 -9.01
CA ARG A 154 4.32 25.28 -8.36
C ARG A 154 3.57 25.64 -7.07
N HIS A 155 2.33 25.18 -6.92
CA HIS A 155 1.43 25.61 -5.84
C HIS A 155 1.16 24.51 -4.80
N TYR A 156 1.86 23.38 -4.88
CA TYR A 156 1.65 22.29 -3.93
C TYR A 156 2.23 22.69 -2.57
N LEU A 157 1.49 22.37 -1.51
CA LEU A 157 1.91 22.63 -0.15
C LEU A 157 3.01 21.65 0.24
N PRO A 158 4.17 22.10 0.75
CA PRO A 158 5.17 21.21 1.32
C PRO A 158 4.62 20.46 2.55
N ILE A 159 4.90 19.16 2.61
CA ILE A 159 4.53 18.30 3.72
C ILE A 159 5.75 17.53 4.20
N ARG A 160 5.79 17.26 5.50
CA ARG A 160 6.83 16.41 6.09
C ARG A 160 6.23 15.29 6.93
N ALA A 161 6.80 14.11 6.84
CA ALA A 161 6.49 12.97 7.70
C ALA A 161 7.73 12.60 8.52
N GLU A 162 7.64 12.78 9.83
CA GLU A 162 8.67 12.39 10.78
C GLU A 162 8.43 10.94 11.21
N VAL A 163 9.45 10.10 11.08
CA VAL A 163 9.38 8.65 11.38
C VAL A 163 10.60 8.20 12.18
N SER A 164 10.44 7.15 12.99
CA SER A 164 11.52 6.55 13.78
C SER A 164 11.73 5.09 13.41
N VAL A 165 12.74 4.80 12.60
CA VAL A 165 12.95 3.52 11.90
C VAL A 165 14.44 3.15 11.83
N ARG A 166 14.78 1.96 11.34
CA ARG A 166 16.17 1.45 11.39
C ARG A 166 16.98 1.64 10.12
N SER A 167 16.31 1.93 8.99
CA SER A 167 17.00 2.23 7.73
C SER A 167 16.38 3.41 6.98
N LYS A 168 17.14 3.98 6.04
CA LYS A 168 16.69 5.08 5.17
C LYS A 168 15.57 4.62 4.23
N HIS A 169 15.67 3.39 3.73
CA HIS A 169 14.63 2.81 2.88
C HIS A 169 13.32 2.61 3.66
N GLU A 170 13.39 2.08 4.88
CA GLU A 170 12.22 1.97 5.77
C GLU A 170 11.61 3.35 6.04
N ALA A 171 12.44 4.39 6.19
CA ALA A 171 11.96 5.75 6.45
C ALA A 171 11.15 6.33 5.30
N TRP A 172 11.59 6.08 4.07
CA TRP A 172 10.87 6.45 2.85
C TRP A 172 9.47 5.82 2.83
N TYR A 173 9.39 4.49 2.94
CA TYR A 173 8.10 3.79 2.89
C TYR A 173 7.19 4.15 4.06
N ALA A 174 7.70 4.17 5.30
CA ALA A 174 6.89 4.50 6.47
C ALA A 174 6.35 5.95 6.42
N GLY A 175 7.17 6.89 5.93
CA GLY A 175 6.75 8.28 5.75
C GLY A 175 5.67 8.41 4.67
N LEU A 176 5.87 7.76 3.52
CA LEU A 176 4.93 7.78 2.41
C LEU A 176 3.60 7.12 2.77
N ASP A 177 3.64 5.95 3.41
CA ASP A 177 2.46 5.21 3.88
C ASP A 177 1.62 6.01 4.89
N ALA A 178 2.26 6.83 5.72
CA ALA A 178 1.56 7.71 6.66
C ALA A 178 0.83 8.85 5.94
N ILE A 179 1.47 9.45 4.93
CA ILE A 179 0.89 10.50 4.09
C ILE A 179 -0.26 9.93 3.26
N ASP A 180 -0.04 8.78 2.62
CA ASP A 180 -1.02 8.07 1.79
C ASP A 180 -2.25 7.67 2.58
N LEU A 181 -2.10 7.26 3.85
CA LEU A 181 -3.24 6.96 4.70
C LEU A 181 -4.11 8.21 4.96
N LEU A 182 -3.50 9.37 5.26
CA LEU A 182 -4.25 10.61 5.48
C LEU A 182 -4.97 11.07 4.22
N ARG A 183 -4.24 11.23 3.11
CA ARG A 183 -4.85 11.67 1.86
C ARG A 183 -5.83 10.62 1.30
N GLY A 184 -5.64 9.34 1.61
CA GLY A 184 -6.59 8.28 1.26
C GLY A 184 -7.91 8.41 2.00
N ILE A 185 -7.88 8.76 3.29
CA ILE A 185 -9.09 9.08 4.07
C ILE A 185 -9.79 10.33 3.52
N TRP A 186 -9.02 11.36 3.15
CA TRP A 186 -9.60 12.57 2.57
C TRP A 186 -10.22 12.30 1.20
N ASN A 187 -9.48 11.68 0.29
CA ASN A 187 -9.98 11.32 -1.03
C ASN A 187 -11.15 10.33 -0.94
N LEU A 188 -11.19 9.42 0.03
CA LEU A 188 -12.38 8.60 0.26
C LEU A 188 -13.62 9.48 0.45
N HIS A 189 -13.57 10.47 1.35
CA HIS A 189 -14.66 11.43 1.57
C HIS A 189 -15.05 12.22 0.32
N LEU A 190 -14.06 12.66 -0.46
CA LEU A 190 -14.27 13.44 -1.68
C LEU A 190 -14.89 12.58 -2.79
N ASN A 191 -14.32 11.40 -3.02
CA ASN A 191 -14.68 10.50 -4.11
C ASN A 191 -16.06 9.88 -3.91
N MET A 192 -16.50 9.63 -2.67
CA MET A 192 -17.84 9.05 -2.40
C MET A 192 -18.98 9.98 -2.80
N ARG A 193 -18.73 11.27 -3.02
CA ARG A 193 -19.73 12.23 -3.50
C ARG A 193 -19.88 12.22 -5.02
N THR A 194 -18.97 11.55 -5.72
CA THR A 194 -18.93 11.49 -7.18
C THR A 194 -19.23 10.07 -7.62
N TYR A 195 -20.47 9.85 -8.05
CA TYR A 195 -20.97 8.53 -8.45
C TYR A 195 -20.49 8.13 -9.85
N THR A 196 -20.43 9.09 -10.77
CA THR A 196 -19.92 8.94 -12.14
C THR A 196 -19.20 10.23 -12.57
N ARG A 197 -18.30 10.10 -13.53
CA ARG A 197 -17.66 11.20 -14.24
C ARG A 197 -17.57 10.83 -15.71
N TRP A 198 -17.79 11.80 -16.58
CA TRP A 198 -17.50 11.70 -18.01
C TRP A 198 -16.49 12.77 -18.36
N SER A 199 -15.26 12.35 -18.62
CA SER A 199 -14.15 13.23 -18.97
C SER A 199 -13.88 13.13 -20.47
N SER A 200 -13.66 14.28 -21.12
CA SER A 200 -13.09 14.33 -22.47
C SER A 200 -11.61 14.73 -22.41
N GLY A 201 -10.84 14.29 -23.41
CA GLY A 201 -9.42 14.60 -23.55
C GLY A 201 -8.49 13.69 -22.73
N LYS A 202 -7.36 14.24 -22.27
CA LYS A 202 -6.36 13.46 -21.52
C LYS A 202 -6.97 12.93 -20.22
N ARG A 203 -6.86 11.62 -20.01
CA ARG A 203 -7.28 10.95 -18.76
C ARG A 203 -6.62 11.63 -17.58
N LYS A 204 -7.40 11.91 -16.54
CA LYS A 204 -6.95 12.50 -15.29
C LYS A 204 -7.15 11.51 -14.16
N PRO A 205 -6.31 11.56 -13.11
CA PRO A 205 -6.55 10.78 -11.91
C PRO A 205 -7.93 11.07 -11.33
N ILE A 206 -8.44 10.11 -10.57
CA ILE A 206 -9.75 10.23 -9.93
C ILE A 206 -9.62 11.06 -8.65
N ASN A 207 -8.53 10.87 -7.91
CA ASN A 207 -8.27 11.64 -6.69
C ASN A 207 -8.06 13.12 -6.97
N GLU A 208 -8.69 13.93 -6.13
CA GLU A 208 -8.55 15.38 -6.14
C GLU A 208 -7.30 15.83 -5.35
N ILE A 209 -7.00 15.14 -4.24
CA ILE A 209 -5.81 15.41 -3.43
C ILE A 209 -4.69 14.46 -3.84
N GLN A 210 -3.70 14.99 -4.57
CA GLN A 210 -2.59 14.25 -5.15
C GLN A 210 -1.28 14.57 -4.44
N LEU A 211 -0.37 13.61 -4.47
CA LEU A 211 0.98 13.78 -3.97
C LEU A 211 1.86 14.46 -5.03
N GLY A 212 2.82 15.26 -4.58
CA GLY A 212 3.85 15.82 -5.43
C GLY A 212 4.81 14.73 -5.94
N PRO A 213 5.44 14.93 -7.10
CA PRO A 213 6.19 13.87 -7.77
C PRO A 213 7.65 13.73 -7.31
N VAL A 214 8.12 14.56 -6.38
CA VAL A 214 9.51 14.58 -5.91
C VAL A 214 9.55 14.46 -4.39
N HIS A 215 10.48 13.65 -3.91
CA HIS A 215 10.61 13.37 -2.48
C HIS A 215 12.07 13.34 -2.05
N SER A 216 12.36 13.96 -0.89
CA SER A 216 13.68 13.96 -0.29
C SER A 216 13.63 13.44 1.14
N LEU A 217 14.67 12.72 1.55
CA LEU A 217 14.79 12.18 2.90
C LEU A 217 15.86 12.94 3.67
N HIS A 218 15.52 13.37 4.88
CA HIS A 218 16.39 14.15 5.76
C HIS A 218 16.59 13.42 7.08
N ILE A 219 17.74 13.63 7.70
CA ILE A 219 17.95 13.30 9.11
C ILE A 219 17.28 14.36 9.99
N TYR A 220 17.12 14.07 11.28
CA TYR A 220 16.42 14.98 12.20
C TYR A 220 17.01 16.39 12.30
N SER A 221 18.30 16.58 12.00
CA SER A 221 18.94 17.91 11.93
C SER A 221 18.51 18.75 10.73
N GLY A 222 17.74 18.19 9.80
CA GLY A 222 17.27 18.84 8.58
C GLY A 222 18.19 18.68 7.37
N ARG A 223 19.41 18.12 7.54
CA ARG A 223 20.29 17.77 6.42
C ARG A 223 19.76 16.55 5.65
N LEU A 224 20.09 16.45 4.37
CA LEU A 224 19.82 15.25 3.57
C LEU A 224 20.39 13.99 4.21
N ALA A 225 19.57 12.94 4.28
CA ALA A 225 19.97 11.62 4.75
C ALA A 225 20.70 10.81 3.66
N THR A 226 20.48 11.16 2.40
CA THR A 226 21.08 10.54 1.22
C THR A 226 21.20 11.56 0.11
N GLN A 227 22.14 11.36 -0.81
CA GLN A 227 22.24 12.16 -2.04
C GLN A 227 21.18 11.75 -3.08
N GLY A 228 20.62 10.54 -2.94
CA GLY A 228 19.52 10.09 -3.80
C GLY A 228 18.18 10.73 -3.43
N PHE A 229 17.23 10.61 -4.34
CA PHE A 229 15.85 11.04 -4.15
C PHE A 229 14.89 10.01 -4.73
N TRP A 230 13.61 10.13 -4.37
CA TRP A 230 12.54 9.33 -4.96
C TRP A 230 11.65 10.24 -5.80
N TYR A 231 11.03 9.66 -6.82
CA TYR A 231 10.11 10.38 -7.68
C TYR A 231 8.97 9.48 -8.20
N GLU A 232 7.89 10.11 -8.66
CA GLU A 232 6.77 9.43 -9.32
C GLU A 232 7.04 9.32 -10.83
N PRO A 233 7.41 8.13 -11.35
CA PRO A 233 7.75 7.96 -12.76
C PRO A 233 6.57 8.17 -13.70
N ASN A 234 5.33 8.00 -13.22
CA ASN A 234 4.13 8.17 -14.04
C ASN A 234 3.49 9.55 -13.88
N TYR A 235 4.22 10.53 -13.35
CA TYR A 235 3.71 11.88 -13.17
C TYR A 235 3.45 12.56 -14.52
N ARG A 236 2.20 13.02 -14.75
CA ARG A 236 1.77 13.66 -16.01
C ARG A 236 1.35 15.12 -15.87
N GLY A 237 1.83 15.80 -14.84
CA GLY A 237 1.56 17.21 -14.59
C GLY A 237 0.70 17.46 -13.35
N PRO A 238 0.56 18.74 -12.98
CA PRO A 238 -0.07 19.11 -11.72
C PRO A 238 -1.58 18.84 -11.77
N ALA A 239 -2.12 18.30 -10.69
CA ALA A 239 -3.55 18.34 -10.42
C ALA A 239 -4.08 19.78 -10.47
N ASN A 240 -5.31 19.94 -10.96
CA ASN A 240 -6.06 21.16 -10.73
C ASN A 240 -6.28 21.28 -9.21
N THR A 241 -5.80 22.36 -8.60
CA THR A 241 -6.02 22.67 -7.18
C THR A 241 -7.53 22.79 -6.91
N LEU A 242 -8.00 22.38 -5.73
CA LEU A 242 -9.42 22.51 -5.39
C LEU A 242 -9.80 23.98 -5.46
N SER A 243 -11.00 24.28 -5.95
CA SER A 243 -11.52 25.64 -5.79
C SER A 243 -11.66 25.92 -4.30
N GLN A 244 -11.12 27.05 -3.83
CA GLN A 244 -11.15 27.50 -2.44
C GLN A 244 -12.58 27.55 -1.82
N ASN A 245 -13.62 27.44 -2.65
CA ASN A 245 -15.03 27.57 -2.29
C ASN A 245 -15.72 26.27 -1.89
N ARG A 246 -15.03 25.12 -1.85
CA ARG A 246 -15.64 23.88 -1.37
C ARG A 246 -14.98 23.44 -0.05
N GLN A 247 -15.82 23.37 0.99
CA GLN A 247 -15.88 22.33 2.04
C GLN A 247 -15.73 22.80 3.50
N ASP A 248 -16.90 22.90 4.14
CA ASP A 248 -17.28 23.28 5.52
C ASP A 248 -16.67 22.43 6.66
N GLY A 249 -15.38 22.11 6.64
CA GLY A 249 -14.73 21.27 7.67
C GLY A 249 -15.22 19.81 7.72
N LYS A 250 -16.08 19.39 6.77
CA LYS A 250 -16.66 18.04 6.67
C LYS A 250 -15.59 16.97 6.46
N VAL A 251 -14.58 17.24 5.63
CA VAL A 251 -13.46 16.31 5.41
C VAL A 251 -12.66 16.10 6.69
N ALA A 252 -12.35 17.18 7.42
CA ALA A 252 -11.64 17.08 8.70
C ALA A 252 -12.47 16.33 9.77
N LYS A 253 -13.80 16.50 9.76
CA LYS A 253 -14.70 15.71 10.62
C LYS A 253 -14.64 14.22 10.26
N PHE A 254 -14.75 13.88 8.97
CA PHE A 254 -14.65 12.51 8.49
C PHE A 254 -13.29 11.89 8.83
N GLU A 255 -12.20 12.63 8.64
CA GLU A 255 -10.85 12.20 9.00
C GLU A 255 -10.77 11.76 10.46
N ARG A 256 -11.23 12.60 11.39
CA ARG A 256 -11.25 12.27 12.83
C ARG A 256 -12.07 11.02 13.11
N GLN A 257 -13.25 10.90 12.50
CA GLN A 257 -14.13 9.74 12.69
C GLN A 257 -13.47 8.46 12.16
N ALA A 258 -12.92 8.49 10.94
CA ALA A 258 -12.25 7.35 10.33
C ALA A 258 -11.03 6.92 11.15
N LEU A 259 -10.16 7.86 11.57
CA LEU A 259 -8.99 7.56 12.40
C LEU A 259 -9.37 6.99 13.77
N ASN A 260 -10.46 7.47 14.39
CA ASN A 260 -10.94 6.93 15.65
C ASN A 260 -11.49 5.51 15.50
N ARG A 261 -12.31 5.26 14.46
CA ARG A 261 -12.85 3.93 14.15
C ARG A 261 -11.76 2.93 13.81
N LEU A 262 -10.74 3.35 13.06
CA LEU A 262 -9.58 2.52 12.78
C LEU A 262 -8.87 2.03 14.05
N ARG A 263 -8.93 2.77 15.17
CA ARG A 263 -8.29 2.33 16.42
C ARG A 263 -9.07 1.24 17.15
N SER A 264 -10.37 1.14 16.92
CA SER A 264 -11.24 0.15 17.57
C SER A 264 -11.42 -1.14 16.77
N ILE A 265 -10.81 -1.26 15.59
CA ILE A 265 -10.91 -2.46 14.74
C ILE A 265 -9.70 -3.37 15.02
N SER A 266 -9.93 -4.64 15.31
CA SER A 266 -8.85 -5.61 15.62
C SER A 266 -7.90 -5.81 14.42
N TYR A 267 -8.46 -5.90 13.21
CA TYR A 267 -7.73 -6.05 11.94
C TYR A 267 -7.43 -4.72 11.23
N HIS A 268 -7.28 -3.61 11.98
CA HIS A 268 -7.14 -2.27 11.40
C HIS A 268 -5.97 -2.08 10.43
N GLN A 269 -4.90 -2.88 10.53
CA GLN A 269 -3.77 -2.78 9.60
C GLN A 269 -4.18 -3.12 8.16
N LEU A 270 -4.97 -4.18 7.97
CA LEU A 270 -5.52 -4.53 6.67
C LEU A 270 -6.34 -3.37 6.08
N LEU A 271 -7.16 -2.71 6.91
CA LEU A 271 -7.99 -1.59 6.45
C LEU A 271 -7.15 -0.35 6.11
N LYS A 272 -6.09 -0.05 6.87
CA LYS A 272 -5.14 1.01 6.52
C LYS A 272 -4.46 0.72 5.18
N ASP A 273 -4.04 -0.52 4.95
CA ASP A 273 -3.40 -0.93 3.70
C ASP A 273 -4.35 -0.92 2.51
N ALA A 274 -5.63 -1.27 2.73
CA ALA A 274 -6.68 -1.11 1.73
C ALA A 274 -6.89 0.36 1.35
N ILE A 275 -6.95 1.28 2.32
CA ILE A 275 -7.10 2.73 2.05
C ILE A 275 -5.88 3.29 1.30
N ARG A 276 -4.66 2.88 1.66
CA ARG A 276 -3.43 3.27 0.94
C ARG A 276 -3.43 2.77 -0.51
N ARG A 277 -3.77 1.50 -0.73
CA ARG A 277 -3.85 0.92 -2.08
C ARG A 277 -4.97 1.58 -2.89
N TYR A 278 -6.11 1.84 -2.27
CA TYR A 278 -7.23 2.57 -2.87
C TYR A 278 -6.77 3.94 -3.39
N VAL A 279 -6.10 4.74 -2.55
CA VAL A 279 -5.67 6.07 -2.98
C VAL A 279 -4.61 5.99 -4.08
N ARG A 280 -3.63 5.09 -3.98
CA ARG A 280 -2.61 4.90 -5.02
C ARG A 280 -3.19 4.44 -6.36
N ALA A 281 -4.20 3.57 -6.34
CA ALA A 281 -4.88 3.10 -7.55
C ALA A 281 -5.60 4.25 -8.28
N LEU A 282 -6.21 5.16 -7.51
CA LEU A 282 -6.96 6.29 -8.04
C LEU A 282 -6.09 7.50 -8.42
N ASP A 283 -4.80 7.50 -8.08
CA ASP A 283 -3.81 8.46 -8.60
C ASP A 283 -3.34 8.11 -10.02
N GLN A 284 -3.57 6.87 -10.47
CA GLN A 284 -3.10 6.42 -11.78
C GLN A 284 -3.86 7.08 -12.94
N HIS A 285 -3.15 7.25 -14.05
CA HIS A 285 -3.72 7.73 -15.31
C HIS A 285 -4.21 6.58 -16.20
N ASP A 286 -3.71 5.37 -15.96
CA ASP A 286 -4.14 4.16 -16.65
C ASP A 286 -5.31 3.50 -15.92
N TYR A 287 -6.50 3.68 -16.48
CA TYR A 287 -7.73 3.11 -15.93
C TYR A 287 -7.77 1.58 -15.94
N ASN A 288 -7.05 0.91 -16.84
CA ASN A 288 -6.95 -0.55 -16.81
C ASN A 288 -6.19 -1.00 -15.55
N ALA A 289 -5.03 -0.37 -15.29
CA ALA A 289 -4.26 -0.60 -14.09
C ALA A 289 -5.06 -0.24 -12.83
N THR A 290 -5.81 0.87 -12.85
CA THR A 290 -6.70 1.27 -11.74
C THR A 290 -7.75 0.20 -11.45
N ILE A 291 -8.45 -0.35 -12.46
CA ILE A 291 -9.46 -1.39 -12.26
C ILE A 291 -8.85 -2.64 -11.63
N ILE A 292 -7.70 -3.10 -12.13
CA ILE A 292 -6.99 -4.27 -11.57
C ILE A 292 -6.60 -4.02 -10.11
N GLN A 293 -6.04 -2.86 -9.80
CA GLN A 293 -5.64 -2.51 -8.43
C GLN A 293 -6.84 -2.39 -7.49
N LEU A 294 -7.93 -1.74 -7.91
CA LEU A 294 -9.16 -1.64 -7.13
C LEU A 294 -9.78 -3.02 -6.88
N TRP A 295 -9.76 -3.91 -7.86
CA TRP A 295 -10.22 -5.28 -7.67
C TRP A 295 -9.38 -6.03 -6.63
N SER A 296 -8.05 -5.88 -6.64
CA SER A 296 -7.18 -6.45 -5.60
C SER A 296 -7.48 -5.87 -4.20
N VAL A 297 -7.83 -4.59 -4.12
CA VAL A 297 -8.31 -3.99 -2.85
C VAL A 297 -9.62 -4.64 -2.42
N LEU A 298 -10.56 -4.87 -3.35
CA LEU A 298 -11.84 -5.53 -3.06
C LEU A 298 -11.65 -6.97 -2.58
N GLU A 299 -10.75 -7.74 -3.20
CA GLU A 299 -10.39 -9.10 -2.76
C GLU A 299 -9.85 -9.09 -1.33
N SER A 300 -9.00 -8.11 -0.99
CA SER A 300 -8.46 -7.95 0.36
C SER A 300 -9.53 -7.61 1.39
N LEU A 301 -10.46 -6.70 1.08
CA LEU A 301 -11.54 -6.30 1.98
C LEU A 301 -12.59 -7.40 2.18
N THR A 302 -12.80 -8.22 1.17
CA THR A 302 -13.70 -9.37 1.25
C THR A 302 -13.03 -10.62 1.81
N VAL A 303 -11.74 -10.58 2.14
CA VAL A 303 -10.96 -11.72 2.66
C VAL A 303 -10.96 -12.90 1.69
N THR A 304 -10.67 -12.63 0.41
CA THR A 304 -10.76 -13.62 -0.68
C THR A 304 -9.51 -13.70 -1.55
N VAL A 305 -8.36 -13.25 -1.05
CA VAL A 305 -7.09 -13.24 -1.81
C VAL A 305 -6.70 -14.65 -2.30
N THR A 306 -7.04 -15.69 -1.54
CA THR A 306 -6.78 -17.11 -1.89
C THR A 306 -8.03 -17.86 -2.34
N ASP A 307 -9.18 -17.19 -2.43
CA ASP A 307 -10.46 -17.81 -2.75
C ASP A 307 -10.85 -17.61 -4.21
N SER A 308 -11.90 -18.32 -4.63
CA SER A 308 -12.53 -18.08 -5.93
C SER A 308 -13.18 -16.68 -5.98
N TYR A 309 -13.11 -16.02 -7.14
CA TYR A 309 -13.83 -14.76 -7.41
C TYR A 309 -15.33 -14.82 -7.11
N LYS A 310 -15.95 -16.01 -7.15
CA LYS A 310 -17.35 -16.20 -6.76
C LYS A 310 -17.61 -15.79 -5.30
N VAL A 311 -16.63 -15.99 -4.42
CA VAL A 311 -16.69 -15.59 -3.01
C VAL A 311 -16.59 -14.08 -2.89
N THR A 312 -15.64 -13.45 -3.59
CA THR A 312 -15.48 -11.98 -3.64
C THR A 312 -16.78 -11.30 -4.05
N ILE A 313 -17.37 -11.76 -5.15
CA ILE A 313 -18.64 -11.23 -5.69
C ILE A 313 -19.77 -11.43 -4.67
N ARG A 314 -19.86 -12.61 -4.05
CA ARG A 314 -20.89 -12.91 -3.05
C ARG A 314 -20.82 -11.97 -1.85
N ARG A 315 -19.62 -11.81 -1.27
CA ARG A 315 -19.38 -11.00 -0.06
C ARG A 315 -19.55 -9.51 -0.35
N ALA A 316 -18.99 -9.01 -1.45
CA ALA A 316 -19.15 -7.61 -1.84
C ALA A 316 -20.62 -7.25 -2.16
N ALA A 317 -21.38 -8.15 -2.79
CA ALA A 317 -22.80 -7.92 -3.06
C ALA A 317 -23.71 -8.07 -1.83
N MET A 318 -23.21 -8.61 -0.71
CA MET A 318 -24.03 -8.87 0.49
C MET A 318 -24.41 -7.58 1.22
N ILE A 319 -23.56 -6.55 1.17
CA ILE A 319 -23.76 -5.29 1.88
C ILE A 319 -24.73 -4.31 1.17
N HIS A 320 -25.36 -4.74 0.09
CA HIS A 320 -26.27 -3.93 -0.73
C HIS A 320 -27.67 -4.55 -0.77
N ASP A 321 -28.70 -3.69 -0.82
CA ASP A 321 -30.10 -4.12 -0.77
C ASP A 321 -30.47 -5.04 -1.97
N ASP A 322 -30.15 -4.64 -3.20
CA ASP A 322 -30.34 -5.48 -4.39
C ASP A 322 -29.11 -6.34 -4.69
N SER A 323 -28.87 -7.35 -3.84
CA SER A 323 -27.72 -8.24 -3.97
C SER A 323 -27.66 -8.94 -5.34
N ASN A 324 -28.80 -9.18 -6.01
CA ASN A 324 -28.82 -9.85 -7.30
C ASN A 324 -28.33 -8.94 -8.43
N PHE A 325 -28.75 -7.68 -8.47
CA PHE A 325 -28.22 -6.71 -9.41
C PHE A 325 -26.72 -6.48 -9.18
N HIS A 326 -26.31 -6.28 -7.93
CA HIS A 326 -24.91 -6.04 -7.61
C HIS A 326 -24.00 -7.22 -7.97
N ARG A 327 -24.48 -8.47 -7.87
CA ARG A 327 -23.76 -9.64 -8.39
C ARG A 327 -23.52 -9.57 -9.89
N GLN A 328 -24.49 -9.10 -10.68
CA GLN A 328 -24.33 -8.97 -12.13
C GLN A 328 -23.26 -7.93 -12.47
N VAL A 329 -23.30 -6.76 -11.82
CA VAL A 329 -22.30 -5.71 -12.04
C VAL A 329 -20.90 -6.19 -11.61
N LEU A 330 -20.77 -6.83 -10.45
CA LEU A 330 -19.48 -7.36 -9.98
C LEU A 330 -18.96 -8.49 -10.89
N THR A 331 -19.85 -9.31 -11.44
CA THR A 331 -19.48 -10.35 -12.42
C THR A 331 -18.96 -9.72 -13.70
N HIS A 332 -19.63 -8.69 -14.20
CA HIS A 332 -19.18 -7.90 -15.35
C HIS A 332 -17.79 -7.27 -15.12
N LEU A 333 -17.55 -6.66 -13.95
CA LEU A 333 -16.24 -6.11 -13.61
C LEU A 333 -15.14 -7.19 -13.55
N LYS A 334 -15.48 -8.38 -13.03
CA LYS A 334 -14.58 -9.54 -13.02
C LYS A 334 -14.25 -10.01 -14.44
N ASP A 335 -15.26 -10.11 -15.30
CA ASP A 335 -15.09 -10.52 -16.70
C ASP A 335 -14.23 -9.51 -17.45
N TYR A 336 -14.46 -8.21 -17.24
CA TYR A 336 -13.63 -7.15 -17.81
C TYR A 336 -12.17 -7.29 -17.37
N ARG A 337 -11.89 -7.43 -16.06
CA ARG A 337 -10.53 -7.63 -15.54
C ARG A 337 -9.83 -8.80 -16.25
N ASN A 338 -10.50 -9.95 -16.33
CA ASN A 338 -9.93 -11.14 -16.95
C ASN A 338 -9.63 -10.89 -18.43
N ASN A 339 -10.56 -10.26 -19.16
CA ASN A 339 -10.39 -9.95 -20.57
C ASN A 339 -9.27 -8.91 -20.81
N THR A 340 -9.15 -7.87 -19.98
CA THR A 340 -8.09 -6.87 -20.11
C THR A 340 -6.70 -7.46 -19.88
N ILE A 341 -6.57 -8.41 -18.93
CA ILE A 341 -5.33 -9.14 -18.67
C ILE A 341 -4.94 -10.00 -19.89
N HIS A 342 -5.91 -10.50 -20.66
CA HIS A 342 -5.67 -11.42 -21.78
C HIS A 342 -5.67 -10.78 -23.17
N ALA A 343 -6.37 -9.67 -23.40
CA ALA A 343 -6.64 -9.12 -24.73
C ALA A 343 -6.11 -7.70 -24.98
N GLY A 344 -5.59 -7.00 -23.97
CA GLY A 344 -4.92 -5.69 -24.13
C GLY A 344 -5.78 -4.53 -24.67
N ALA A 345 -7.07 -4.75 -24.96
CA ALA A 345 -7.94 -3.74 -25.54
C ALA A 345 -8.40 -2.71 -24.49
N ALA A 346 -8.06 -1.44 -24.70
CA ALA A 346 -8.62 -0.32 -23.94
C ALA A 346 -9.94 0.13 -24.59
N THR A 347 -11.01 0.20 -23.81
CA THR A 347 -12.32 0.68 -24.27
C THR A 347 -12.51 2.15 -23.91
N GLU A 348 -13.40 2.86 -24.61
CA GLU A 348 -13.79 4.23 -24.26
C GLU A 348 -14.55 4.29 -22.91
N GLU A 349 -15.14 3.17 -22.49
CA GLU A 349 -15.92 3.05 -21.25
C GLU A 349 -15.08 2.86 -19.97
N ASN A 350 -13.75 2.88 -20.07
CA ASN A 350 -12.86 2.58 -18.94
C ASN A 350 -13.10 3.47 -17.71
N GLU A 351 -13.51 4.72 -17.90
CA GLU A 351 -13.82 5.62 -16.78
C GLU A 351 -15.05 5.13 -16.01
N VAL A 352 -16.11 4.71 -16.71
CA VAL A 352 -17.33 4.18 -16.09
C VAL A 352 -17.00 2.93 -15.26
N LEU A 353 -16.15 2.05 -15.78
CA LEU A 353 -15.71 0.83 -15.08
C LEU A 353 -14.87 1.13 -13.84
N VAL A 354 -14.01 2.15 -13.89
CA VAL A 354 -13.30 2.66 -12.69
C VAL A 354 -14.30 3.17 -11.66
N PHE A 355 -15.31 3.93 -12.07
CA PHE A 355 -16.35 4.45 -11.18
C PHE A 355 -17.25 3.35 -10.60
N GLN A 356 -17.54 2.29 -11.36
CA GLN A 356 -18.21 1.10 -10.83
C GLN A 356 -17.33 0.38 -9.81
N SER A 357 -16.06 0.13 -10.14
CA SER A 357 -15.11 -0.58 -9.26
C SER A 357 -14.85 0.17 -7.95
N LYS A 358 -14.61 1.49 -8.02
CA LYS A 358 -14.35 2.30 -6.81
C LYS A 358 -15.54 2.26 -5.87
N ARG A 359 -16.80 2.27 -6.36
CA ARG A 359 -17.99 2.28 -5.50
C ARG A 359 -18.08 1.06 -4.62
N TYR A 360 -17.74 -0.11 -5.13
CA TYR A 360 -17.70 -1.33 -4.32
C TYR A 360 -16.56 -1.30 -3.29
N VAL A 361 -15.38 -0.80 -3.68
CA VAL A 361 -14.25 -0.61 -2.74
C VAL A 361 -14.61 0.39 -1.64
N GLU A 362 -15.17 1.55 -1.99
CA GLU A 362 -15.63 2.58 -1.06
C GLU A 362 -16.70 2.03 -0.11
N SER A 363 -17.69 1.30 -0.63
CA SER A 363 -18.75 0.68 0.17
C SER A 363 -18.18 -0.33 1.17
N MET A 364 -17.23 -1.17 0.75
CA MET A 364 -16.56 -2.12 1.63
C MET A 364 -15.68 -1.41 2.68
N ILE A 365 -14.91 -0.39 2.32
CA ILE A 365 -14.13 0.40 3.28
C ILE A 365 -15.06 1.02 4.34
N LEU A 366 -16.18 1.62 3.91
CA LEU A 366 -17.17 2.19 4.82
C LEU A 366 -17.83 1.12 5.70
N PHE A 367 -18.16 -0.04 5.15
CA PHE A 367 -18.67 -1.18 5.92
C PHE A 367 -17.71 -1.53 7.07
N HIS A 368 -16.42 -1.73 6.79
CA HIS A 368 -15.46 -2.04 7.85
C HIS A 368 -15.23 -0.87 8.81
N LEU A 369 -15.24 0.39 8.34
CA LEU A 369 -15.14 1.54 9.24
C LEU A 369 -16.34 1.64 10.20
N ASN A 370 -17.54 1.27 9.76
CA ASN A 370 -18.77 1.39 10.54
C ASN A 370 -19.02 0.17 11.44
N LEU A 371 -18.90 -1.04 10.90
CA LEU A 371 -19.23 -2.30 11.57
C LEU A 371 -18.01 -3.09 12.02
N GLY A 372 -16.81 -2.75 11.56
CA GLY A 372 -15.58 -3.42 11.97
C GLY A 372 -15.34 -3.50 13.47
N PRO A 373 -15.68 -2.48 14.30
CA PRO A 373 -15.56 -2.58 15.75
C PRO A 373 -16.47 -3.63 16.41
N SER A 374 -17.45 -4.16 15.69
CA SER A 374 -18.36 -5.22 16.16
C SER A 374 -17.81 -6.63 15.95
N PHE A 375 -16.67 -6.79 15.28
CA PHE A 375 -16.04 -8.09 15.05
C PHE A 375 -14.74 -8.19 15.86
N GLU A 376 -14.54 -9.32 16.53
CA GLU A 376 -13.33 -9.68 17.25
C GLU A 376 -12.16 -9.94 16.29
N SER A 377 -12.45 -10.46 15.10
CA SER A 377 -11.42 -10.83 14.11
C SER A 377 -11.84 -10.58 12.65
N LEU A 378 -10.86 -10.65 11.75
CA LEU A 378 -11.12 -10.60 10.31
C LEU A 378 -11.92 -11.83 9.85
N ASP A 379 -11.67 -12.99 10.45
CA ASP A 379 -12.33 -14.25 10.11
C ASP A 379 -13.82 -14.19 10.50
N GLU A 380 -14.14 -13.66 11.68
CA GLU A 380 -15.54 -13.42 12.08
C GLU A 380 -16.25 -12.46 11.13
N CYS A 381 -15.57 -11.39 10.70
CA CYS A 381 -16.11 -10.49 9.67
C CYS A 381 -16.36 -11.23 8.35
N ALA A 382 -15.48 -12.17 7.96
CA ALA A 382 -15.66 -12.98 6.76
C ALA A 382 -16.86 -13.93 6.87
N GLU A 383 -17.05 -14.55 8.04
CA GLU A 383 -18.24 -15.36 8.35
C GLU A 383 -19.53 -14.55 8.25
N PHE A 384 -19.52 -13.31 8.76
CA PHE A 384 -20.66 -12.39 8.62
C PHE A 384 -20.98 -12.10 7.15
N LEU A 385 -19.96 -11.83 6.32
CA LEU A 385 -20.14 -11.56 4.89
C LEU A 385 -20.63 -12.79 4.09
N ASP A 386 -20.51 -13.99 4.66
CA ASP A 386 -21.04 -15.24 4.07
C ASP A 386 -22.50 -15.52 4.44
N LEU A 387 -23.09 -14.68 5.30
CA LEU A 387 -24.52 -14.76 5.60
C LEU A 387 -25.38 -14.37 4.38
N PRO A 388 -26.59 -14.93 4.26
CA PRO A 388 -27.52 -14.51 3.21
C PRO A 388 -27.99 -13.07 3.45
N ALA A 389 -28.08 -12.28 2.38
CA ALA A 389 -28.66 -10.93 2.43
C ALA A 389 -30.19 -10.94 2.72
N ASP A 390 -30.85 -12.07 2.49
CA ASP A 390 -32.29 -12.24 2.67
C ASP A 390 -32.66 -12.37 4.17
N ILE A 391 -33.40 -11.37 4.67
CA ILE A 391 -33.86 -11.27 6.06
C ILE A 391 -34.70 -12.48 6.49
N ALA A 392 -35.51 -13.07 5.60
CA ALA A 392 -36.31 -14.25 5.92
C ALA A 392 -35.39 -15.47 6.13
N LYS A 393 -34.33 -15.61 5.33
CA LYS A 393 -33.32 -16.67 5.55
C LYS A 393 -32.54 -16.45 6.84
N LEU A 394 -32.21 -15.20 7.19
CA LEU A 394 -31.56 -14.85 8.46
C LEU A 394 -32.46 -15.20 9.66
N ARG A 395 -33.73 -14.78 9.66
CA ARG A 395 -34.70 -15.12 10.71
C ARG A 395 -34.88 -16.62 10.88
N ARG A 396 -34.93 -17.36 9.76
CA ARG A 396 -34.99 -18.84 9.80
C ARG A 396 -33.74 -19.44 10.46
N ARG A 397 -32.54 -18.97 10.10
CA ARG A 397 -31.28 -19.43 10.73
C ARG A 397 -31.25 -19.12 12.22
N GLN A 398 -31.65 -17.92 12.63
CA GLN A 398 -31.74 -17.53 14.05
C GLN A 398 -32.68 -18.47 14.83
N GLY A 399 -33.84 -18.80 14.26
CA GLY A 399 -34.78 -19.74 14.86
C GLY A 399 -34.20 -21.15 15.06
N LEU A 400 -33.41 -21.64 14.10
CA LEU A 400 -32.74 -22.94 14.22
C LEU A 400 -31.64 -22.94 15.29
N LEU A 401 -30.82 -21.88 15.34
CA LEU A 401 -29.78 -21.72 16.36
C LEU A 401 -30.38 -21.67 17.77
N ASN A 402 -31.46 -20.91 17.96
CA ASN A 402 -32.15 -20.83 19.25
C ASN A 402 -32.70 -22.20 19.70
N ARG A 403 -33.19 -23.04 18.78
CA ARG A 403 -33.62 -24.41 19.10
C ARG A 403 -32.44 -25.31 19.46
N ALA A 404 -31.32 -25.21 18.73
CA ALA A 404 -30.13 -26.00 18.99
C ALA A 404 -29.51 -25.67 20.36
N ILE A 405 -29.47 -24.38 20.74
CA ILE A 405 -29.02 -23.94 22.06
C ILE A 405 -29.92 -24.55 23.14
N LYS A 406 -31.26 -24.42 23.00
CA LYS A 406 -32.23 -25.01 23.94
C LYS A 406 -32.14 -26.53 24.07
N PHE A 407 -31.68 -27.23 23.05
CA PHE A 407 -31.49 -28.68 23.08
C PHE A 407 -30.20 -29.08 23.83
N ARG A 408 -29.22 -28.18 23.92
CA ARG A 408 -27.92 -28.42 24.57
C ARG A 408 -27.84 -27.88 26.00
N SER A 409 -28.64 -26.86 26.33
CA SER A 409 -28.89 -26.37 27.69
C SER A 409 -29.86 -27.29 28.43
#